data_AF-A0A7C1UJT1-F1
#
_entry.id   AF-A0A7C1UJT1-F1
#
_cell.length_a   1.000
_cell.length_b   1.000
_cell.length_c   1.000
_cell.angle_alpha   90.00
_cell.angle_beta   90.00
_cell.angle_gamma   90.00
#
_symmetry.space_group_name_H-M   'P 1'
#
loop_
_entity.id
_entity.type
_entity.pdbx_description
1 polymer ?
#
loop_
_entity_poly.entity_id
_entity_poly.type
_entity_poly.pdbx_seq_one_letter_code
_entity_poly.pdbx_strand_id
1 'polypeptide(L)' 'MKGKWQKHADEFPDLTDADDFADHVDGIVMNPSQQKKLKDGREAFLGDDGTVVITNPKDPDGGTAFRPDRGTDYFDDLE' A
#
# COMPACT_ATOMS: atom_id res chain seq x y z
N MET A 1 -1.28 3.85 -9.70
CA MET A 1 -0.13 3.59 -8.80
C MET A 1 1.23 3.49 -9.52
N LYS A 2 1.30 3.21 -10.84
CA LYS A 2 2.58 3.09 -11.57
C LYS A 2 3.58 4.25 -11.37
N GLY A 3 3.13 5.49 -11.15
CA GLY A 3 4.01 6.64 -10.89
C GLY A 3 4.61 6.71 -9.47
N LYS A 4 4.08 5.97 -8.49
CA LYS A 4 4.55 5.98 -7.09
C LYS A 4 5.61 4.92 -6.80
N TRP A 5 5.70 3.87 -7.62
CA TRP A 5 6.74 2.85 -7.53
C TRP A 5 8.13 3.48 -7.42
N GLN A 6 8.42 4.45 -8.28
CA GLN A 6 9.73 5.10 -8.35
C GLN A 6 10.14 5.84 -7.07
N LYS A 7 9.22 6.08 -6.14
CA LYS A 7 9.49 6.71 -4.84
C LYS A 7 9.66 5.70 -3.70
N HIS A 8 9.02 4.53 -3.83
CA HIS A 8 9.03 3.50 -2.78
C HIS A 8 9.82 2.27 -3.17
N ALA A 9 10.39 2.19 -4.39
CA ALA A 9 11.13 1.02 -4.88
C ALA A 9 12.22 0.54 -3.89
N ASP A 10 12.89 1.46 -3.19
CA ASP A 10 13.91 1.13 -2.19
C ASP A 10 13.36 0.34 -0.98
N GLU A 11 12.04 0.42 -0.73
CA GLU A 11 11.34 -0.30 0.34
C GLU A 11 10.97 -1.75 -0.07
N PHE A 12 11.06 -2.07 -1.36
CA PHE A 12 10.67 -3.37 -1.93
C PHE A 12 11.85 -4.02 -2.69
N PRO A 13 12.94 -4.37 -2.00
CA PRO A 13 14.12 -4.97 -2.65
C PRO A 13 13.85 -6.36 -3.27
N ASP A 14 12.73 -6.99 -2.88
CA ASP A 14 12.21 -8.27 -3.39
C ASP A 14 11.35 -8.13 -4.65
N LEU A 15 10.94 -6.91 -5.03
CA LEU A 15 10.14 -6.66 -6.22
C LEU A 15 11.02 -6.06 -7.32
N THR A 16 11.02 -6.69 -8.49
CA THR A 16 12.05 -6.43 -9.51
C THR A 16 11.70 -5.26 -10.40
N ASP A 17 10.41 -5.04 -10.65
CA ASP A 17 9.91 -4.01 -11.54
C ASP A 17 8.53 -3.48 -11.15
N ALA A 18 8.04 -2.52 -11.96
CA ALA A 18 6.79 -1.82 -11.69
C ALA A 18 5.53 -2.69 -11.90
N ASP A 19 5.61 -3.76 -12.69
CA ASP A 19 4.51 -4.70 -12.87
C ASP A 19 4.48 -5.68 -11.69
N ASP A 20 5.62 -6.19 -11.22
CA ASP A 20 5.72 -6.97 -9.96
C ASP A 20 5.13 -6.19 -8.77
N PHE A 21 5.43 -4.88 -8.68
CA PHE A 21 4.86 -4.01 -7.65
C PHE A 21 3.36 -3.83 -7.78
N ALA A 22 2.85 -3.66 -9.00
CA ALA A 22 1.42 -3.52 -9.22
C ALA A 22 0.68 -4.80 -8.83
N ASP A 23 1.18 -5.96 -9.24
CA ASP A 23 0.61 -7.27 -8.91
C ASP A 23 0.64 -7.53 -7.39
N HIS A 24 1.72 -7.14 -6.70
CA HIS A 24 1.82 -7.23 -5.24
C HIS A 24 0.75 -6.39 -4.55
N VAL A 25 0.62 -5.12 -4.96
CA VAL A 25 -0.39 -4.21 -4.39
C VAL A 25 -1.80 -4.71 -4.66
N ASP A 26 -2.09 -5.16 -5.87
CA ASP A 26 -3.40 -5.72 -6.23
C ASP A 26 -3.71 -6.97 -5.39
N GLY A 27 -2.71 -7.83 -5.16
CA GLY A 27 -2.82 -8.99 -4.28
C GLY A 27 -3.22 -8.61 -2.85
N ILE A 28 -2.60 -7.58 -2.27
CA ILE A 28 -2.92 -7.09 -0.92
C ILE A 28 -4.34 -6.52 -0.87
N VAL A 29 -4.75 -5.73 -1.87
CA VAL A 29 -6.10 -5.15 -1.90
C VAL A 29 -7.17 -6.26 -2.05
N MET A 30 -6.90 -7.31 -2.81
CA MET A 30 -7.83 -8.42 -2.99
C MET A 30 -7.93 -9.34 -1.77
N ASN A 31 -6.82 -9.56 -1.05
CA ASN A 31 -6.75 -10.45 0.11
C ASN A 31 -5.92 -9.83 1.25
N PRO A 32 -6.42 -8.76 1.89
CA PRO A 32 -5.70 -8.09 2.97
C PRO A 32 -5.71 -8.92 4.25
N SER A 33 -4.61 -8.86 5.01
CA SER A 33 -4.58 -9.36 6.39
C SER A 33 -5.49 -8.53 7.30
N GLN A 34 -5.50 -7.21 7.09
CA GLN A 34 -6.38 -6.25 7.76
C GLN A 34 -6.79 -5.14 6.79
N GLN A 35 -7.99 -4.60 6.99
CA GLN A 35 -8.49 -3.47 6.22
C GLN A 35 -9.17 -2.45 7.12
N LYS A 36 -9.04 -1.16 6.79
CA LYS A 36 -9.60 -0.06 7.57
C LYS A 36 -10.10 1.05 6.65
N LYS A 37 -11.29 1.59 6.96
CA LYS A 37 -11.77 2.82 6.32
C LYS A 37 -11.14 4.03 7.02
N LEU A 38 -10.63 4.96 6.22
CA LEU A 38 -10.05 6.20 6.69
C LEU A 38 -10.96 7.40 6.33
N LYS A 39 -10.61 8.56 6.87
CA LYS A 39 -11.26 9.84 6.53
C LYS A 39 -11.18 10.12 5.02
N ASP A 40 -12.16 10.88 4.55
CA ASP A 40 -12.30 11.36 3.17
C ASP A 40 -12.53 10.29 2.10
N GLY A 41 -12.99 9.10 2.50
CA GLY A 41 -13.30 8.01 1.58
C GLY A 41 -12.08 7.21 1.12
N ARG A 42 -10.97 7.32 1.86
CA ARG A 42 -9.77 6.49 1.67
C ARG A 42 -9.94 5.16 2.39
N GLU A 43 -9.25 4.14 1.91
CA GLU A 43 -9.20 2.82 2.57
C GLU A 43 -7.73 2.39 2.70
N ALA A 44 -7.41 1.72 3.80
CA ALA A 44 -6.09 1.17 4.06
C ALA A 44 -6.18 -0.36 4.11
N PHE A 45 -5.18 -1.02 3.56
CA PHE A 45 -5.03 -2.47 3.50
C PHE A 45 -3.63 -2.85 3.98
N LEU A 46 -3.53 -3.90 4.79
CA LEU A 46 -2.27 -4.43 5.32
C LEU A 46 -1.97 -5.79 4.68
N GLY A 47 -0.81 -5.92 4.04
CA GLY A 47 -0.27 -7.19 3.58
C GLY A 47 0.38 -7.98 4.73
N ASP A 48 0.49 -9.30 4.57
CA ASP A 48 1.16 -10.17 5.54
C ASP A 48 2.66 -9.85 5.71
N ASP A 49 3.27 -9.23 4.68
CA ASP A 49 4.65 -8.78 4.68
C ASP A 49 4.85 -7.41 5.35
N GLY A 50 3.79 -6.83 5.92
CA GLY A 50 3.80 -5.50 6.55
C GLY A 50 3.65 -4.34 5.57
N THR A 51 3.39 -4.61 4.29
CA THR A 51 3.10 -3.57 3.31
C THR A 51 1.76 -2.90 3.61
N VAL A 52 1.75 -1.57 3.64
CA VAL A 52 0.54 -0.77 3.79
C VAL A 52 0.16 -0.17 2.46
N VAL A 53 -1.07 -0.45 2.00
CA VAL A 53 -1.66 0.14 0.80
C VAL A 53 -2.77 1.08 1.23
N ILE A 54 -2.73 2.34 0.78
CA ILE A 54 -3.81 3.31 1.00
C ILE A 54 -4.40 3.70 -0.35
N THR A 55 -5.67 3.36 -0.57
CA THR A 55 -6.42 3.80 -1.75
C THR A 55 -7.07 5.15 -1.50
N ASN A 56 -7.10 5.99 -2.52
CA ASN A 56 -7.74 7.30 -2.47
C ASN A 56 -8.37 7.61 -3.82
N PRO A 57 -9.71 7.61 -3.96
CA PRO A 57 -10.37 7.87 -5.23
C PRO A 57 -10.18 9.31 -5.73
N LYS A 58 -9.73 10.23 -4.86
CA LYS A 58 -9.40 11.62 -5.23
C LYS A 58 -7.96 11.79 -5.69
N ASP A 59 -7.10 10.78 -5.52
CA ASP A 59 -5.72 10.81 -6.00
C ASP A 59 -5.70 10.35 -7.47
N PRO A 60 -5.10 11.10 -8.41
CA PRO A 60 -4.97 10.69 -9.81
C PRO A 60 -4.30 9.32 -10.00
N ASP A 61 -3.42 8.93 -9.08
CA ASP A 61 -2.73 7.65 -9.09
C ASP A 61 -3.50 6.54 -8.34
N GLY A 62 -4.66 6.85 -7.75
CA GLY A 62 -5.53 5.93 -7.03
C GLY A 62 -5.09 5.60 -5.60
N GLY A 63 -3.92 6.06 -5.17
CA GLY A 63 -3.39 5.78 -3.82
C GLY A 63 -1.88 5.71 -3.72
N THR A 64 -1.40 5.03 -2.68
CA THR A 64 0.01 4.78 -2.37
C THR A 64 0.19 3.41 -1.70
N ALA A 65 1.37 2.81 -1.83
CA ALA A 65 1.76 1.62 -1.11
C ALA A 65 3.22 1.75 -0.68
N PHE A 66 3.54 1.32 0.54
CA PHE A 66 4.85 1.47 1.16
C PHE A 66 5.04 0.48 2.32
N ARG A 67 6.29 0.24 2.73
CA ARG A 67 6.61 -0.57 3.92
C ARG A 67 7.12 0.31 5.05
N PRO A 68 6.29 0.63 6.07
CA PRO A 68 6.71 1.48 7.17
C PRO A 68 7.65 0.74 8.14
N ASP A 69 8.66 1.42 8.68
CA ASP A 69 9.55 0.88 9.72
C ASP A 69 8.79 0.42 10.97
N ARG A 70 7.67 1.07 11.28
CA ARG A 70 6.80 0.75 12.43
C ARG A 70 5.88 -0.45 12.17
N GLY A 71 5.90 -1.04 10.97
CA GLY A 71 5.08 -2.21 10.62
C GLY A 71 3.59 -2.00 10.93
N THR A 72 2.98 -2.98 11.58
CA THR A 72 1.54 -2.99 11.93
C THR A 72 1.14 -1.80 12.81
N ASP A 73 2.02 -1.29 13.68
CA ASP A 73 1.69 -0.13 14.53
C ASP A 73 1.37 1.11 13.69
N TYR A 74 2.03 1.28 12.54
CA TYR A 74 1.70 2.37 11.62
C TYR A 74 0.27 2.24 11.12
N PHE A 75 -0.14 1.02 10.75
CA PHE A 75 -1.46 0.74 10.23
C PHE A 75 -2.56 0.98 11.29
N ASP A 76 -2.32 0.55 12.52
CA ASP A 76 -3.26 0.72 13.63
C ASP A 76 -3.54 2.20 13.92
N ASP A 77 -2.50 3.04 13.84
CA ASP A 77 -2.53 4.48 14.06
C ASP A 77 -3.25 5.27 12.92
N LEU A 78 -3.58 4.66 11.78
CA LEU A 78 -4.19 5.38 10.63
C LEU A 78 -5.62 5.87 10.93
N GLU A 79 -5.94 7.11 10.56
CA GLU A 79 -7.30 7.69 10.65
C GLU A 79 -7.84 8.29 9.34
#